data_AF-A0A961DIP6-F1
#
_entry.id   AF-A0A961DIP6-F1
#
_cell.length_a   1.000
_cell.length_b   1.000
_cell.length_c   1.000
_cell.angle_alpha   90.00
_cell.angle_beta   90.00
_cell.angle_gamma   90.00
#
_symmetry.space_group_name_H-M   'P 1'
#
loop_
_entity.id
_entity.type
_entity.pdbx_description
1 polymer ?
#
loop_
_entity_poly.entity_id
_entity_poly.type
_entity_poly.pdbx_seq_one_letter_code
_entity_poly.pdbx_strand_id
1 'polypeptide(L)'
;MNTNIFAHVHAPGDLLLHPQVDPGFLIRRDVEEFQLTAARLRLQSHAERIPAVSELLAGKDPMSFTRIDDFIAVLFEEDIYKSYDPTWIDDGEFDKMTRWLDRLSTHDLSRVETHDCDSLTAWCRRLDEQAGIFICHSSGTSGTLSFVPRSQRDRDLAVDHVVWYSHPLFKPNQRNDVTYFCMQARRQYRITQPIYDGLEERFQINPVEALTDFLSPEFFITQGKLRKAASAGTMDECLKRNLIVAAHREEVERYQQNLPHLIKRWTENLIENYRGRQIFFQGSFDKAWQITQLFSKMGVTCAFAPESRFSLFGGVKDGS
;
A
#
# COMPACT_ATOMS: atom_id res chain seq x y z
N MET A 1 -31.83 14.43 -8.49
CA MET A 1 -32.20 13.71 -7.26
C MET A 1 -31.19 14.10 -6.20
N ASN A 2 -31.60 14.62 -5.04
CA ASN A 2 -30.66 14.85 -3.94
C ASN A 2 -30.26 13.48 -3.38
N THR A 3 -28.99 13.10 -3.55
CA THR A 3 -28.46 11.87 -2.93
C THR A 3 -28.51 12.05 -1.41
N ASN A 4 -29.34 11.23 -0.73
CA ASN A 4 -29.38 11.23 0.73
C ASN A 4 -28.12 10.54 1.26
N ILE A 5 -27.07 11.32 1.50
CA ILE A 5 -25.79 10.79 2.00
C ILE A 5 -25.95 10.06 3.34
N PHE A 6 -26.96 10.39 4.14
CA PHE A 6 -27.22 9.74 5.43
C PHE A 6 -27.63 8.27 5.29
N ALA A 7 -28.08 7.80 4.12
CA ALA A 7 -28.30 6.37 3.87
C ALA A 7 -27.00 5.55 3.94
N HIS A 8 -25.83 6.20 3.86
CA HIS A 8 -24.51 5.56 3.82
C HIS A 8 -23.72 5.68 5.14
N VAL A 9 -24.31 6.16 6.25
CA VAL A 9 -23.55 6.41 7.51
C VAL A 9 -22.87 5.16 8.08
N HIS A 10 -23.43 3.97 7.84
CA HIS A 10 -22.83 2.70 8.27
C HIS A 10 -21.74 2.20 7.31
N ALA A 11 -21.75 2.66 6.05
CA ALA A 11 -20.75 2.33 5.04
C ALA A 11 -20.36 3.56 4.19
N PRO A 12 -19.70 4.58 4.77
CA PRO A 12 -19.40 5.83 4.05
C PRO A 12 -18.57 5.64 2.79
N GLY A 13 -17.73 4.59 2.74
CA GLY A 13 -16.92 4.26 1.57
C GLY A 13 -17.75 3.91 0.33
N ASP A 14 -19.02 3.53 0.48
CA ASP A 14 -19.90 3.21 -0.64
C ASP A 14 -20.34 4.47 -1.41
N LEU A 15 -20.16 5.66 -0.82
CA LEU A 15 -20.34 6.92 -1.53
C LEU A 15 -19.36 7.07 -2.72
N LEU A 16 -18.18 6.44 -2.65
CA LEU A 16 -17.22 6.43 -3.76
C LEU A 16 -17.72 5.63 -4.97
N LEU A 17 -18.66 4.70 -4.75
CA LEU A 17 -19.24 3.85 -5.79
C LEU A 17 -20.51 4.44 -6.39
N HIS A 18 -21.02 5.53 -5.83
CA HIS A 18 -22.25 6.14 -6.29
C HIS A 18 -21.97 7.03 -7.51
N PRO A 19 -22.49 6.72 -8.72
CA PRO A 19 -22.09 7.37 -9.97
C PRO A 19 -22.38 8.88 -10.06
N GLN A 20 -23.08 9.46 -9.09
CA GLN A 20 -23.63 10.82 -9.15
C GLN A 20 -23.85 11.43 -7.76
N VAL A 21 -22.87 11.39 -6.86
CA VAL A 21 -22.83 12.45 -5.84
C VAL A 21 -22.21 13.65 -6.53
N ASP A 22 -23.04 14.51 -7.13
CA ASP A 22 -22.55 15.81 -7.60
C ASP A 22 -22.19 16.63 -6.35
N PRO A 23 -20.89 16.88 -6.09
CA PRO A 23 -20.46 17.58 -4.89
C PRO A 23 -21.00 19.01 -4.82
N GLY A 24 -21.40 19.58 -5.96
CA GLY A 24 -22.01 20.91 -6.05
C GLY A 24 -23.38 21.01 -5.37
N PHE A 25 -24.00 19.90 -4.98
CA PHE A 25 -25.29 19.87 -4.28
C PHE A 25 -25.21 19.42 -2.82
N LEU A 26 -24.01 19.13 -2.30
CA LEU A 26 -23.84 18.83 -0.88
C LEU A 26 -23.58 20.12 -0.09
N ILE A 27 -24.48 20.43 0.84
CA ILE A 27 -24.28 21.55 1.75
C ILE A 27 -23.27 21.12 2.81
N ARG A 28 -22.26 21.97 3.08
CA ARG A 28 -21.19 21.71 4.05
C ARG A 28 -21.72 21.19 5.40
N ARG A 29 -22.79 21.79 5.92
CA ARG A 29 -23.42 21.36 7.18
C ARG A 29 -23.82 19.89 7.15
N ASP A 30 -24.46 19.44 6.07
CA ASP A 30 -24.94 18.06 5.96
C ASP A 30 -23.75 17.09 5.82
N VAL A 31 -22.66 17.52 5.17
CA VAL A 31 -21.39 16.76 5.11
C VAL A 31 -20.75 16.63 6.49
N GLU A 32 -20.67 17.73 7.25
CA GLU A 32 -20.10 17.72 8.61
C GLU A 32 -20.94 16.84 9.55
N GLU A 33 -22.27 16.92 9.48
CA GLU A 33 -23.18 16.07 10.26
C GLU A 33 -23.06 14.59 9.88
N PHE A 34 -22.98 14.30 8.57
CA PHE A 34 -22.74 12.95 8.08
C PHE A 34 -21.40 12.39 8.58
N GLN A 35 -20.32 13.16 8.45
CA GLN A 35 -18.97 12.74 8.89
C GLN A 35 -18.95 12.46 10.38
N LEU A 36 -19.52 13.35 11.21
CA LEU A 36 -19.58 13.17 12.65
C LEU A 36 -20.39 11.93 13.02
N THR A 37 -21.56 11.74 12.42
CA THR A 37 -22.42 10.58 12.66
C THR A 37 -21.73 9.28 12.27
N ALA A 38 -21.15 9.23 11.08
CA ALA A 38 -20.43 8.07 10.58
C ALA A 38 -19.19 7.74 11.44
N ALA A 39 -18.44 8.76 11.89
CA ALA A 39 -17.27 8.58 12.74
C ALA A 39 -17.65 7.98 14.11
N ARG A 40 -18.73 8.46 14.75
CA ARG A 40 -19.24 7.90 16.03
C ARG A 40 -19.63 6.43 15.90
N LEU A 41 -20.43 6.11 14.88
CA LEU A 41 -20.89 4.74 14.63
C LEU A 41 -19.73 3.80 14.33
N ARG A 42 -18.74 4.28 13.56
CA ARG A 42 -17.54 3.52 13.26
C ARG A 42 -16.67 3.30 14.49
N LEU A 43 -16.47 4.33 15.32
CA LEU A 43 -15.72 4.22 16.57
C LEU A 43 -16.38 3.22 17.53
N GLN A 44 -17.70 3.24 17.65
CA GLN A 44 -18.45 2.25 18.44
C GLN A 44 -18.19 0.84 17.95
N SER A 45 -18.42 0.58 16.65
CA SER A 45 -18.20 -0.75 16.08
C SER A 45 -16.73 -1.20 16.16
N HIS A 46 -15.78 -0.27 16.06
CA HIS A 46 -14.35 -0.57 16.15
C HIS A 46 -13.88 -0.81 17.58
N ALA A 47 -14.43 -0.11 18.58
CA ALA A 47 -14.12 -0.37 19.98
C ALA A 47 -14.59 -1.78 20.40
N GLU A 48 -15.66 -2.31 19.82
CA GLU A 48 -16.11 -3.69 20.08
C GLU A 48 -15.22 -4.76 19.44
N ARG A 49 -14.49 -4.42 18.37
CA ARG A 49 -13.77 -5.39 17.52
C ARG A 49 -12.26 -5.27 17.55
N ILE A 50 -11.72 -4.10 17.87
CA ILE A 50 -10.29 -3.82 17.90
C ILE A 50 -9.90 -3.53 19.36
N PRO A 51 -9.22 -4.45 20.05
CA PRO A 51 -8.83 -4.28 21.44
C PRO A 51 -8.11 -2.95 21.73
N ALA A 52 -7.18 -2.55 20.87
CA ALA A 52 -6.44 -1.29 21.05
C ALA A 52 -7.33 -0.04 20.95
N VAL A 53 -8.40 -0.07 20.14
CA VAL A 53 -9.37 1.04 20.07
C VAL A 53 -10.20 1.09 21.35
N SER A 54 -10.63 -0.07 21.87
CA SER A 54 -11.33 -0.14 23.16
C SER A 54 -10.51 0.46 24.30
N GLU A 55 -9.20 0.17 24.32
CA GLU A 55 -8.27 0.68 25.33
C GLU A 55 -8.10 2.20 25.23
N LEU A 56 -7.92 2.75 24.02
CA LEU A 56 -7.84 4.20 23.81
C LEU A 56 -9.13 4.93 24.15
N LEU A 57 -10.28 4.33 23.83
CA LEU A 57 -11.59 4.90 24.14
C LEU A 57 -11.84 4.94 25.66
N ALA A 58 -11.19 4.06 26.43
CA ALA A 58 -11.24 3.99 27.88
C ALA A 58 -12.68 3.99 28.46
N GLY A 59 -13.59 3.30 27.76
CA GLY A 59 -15.00 3.20 28.16
C GLY A 59 -15.85 4.46 27.96
N LYS A 60 -15.32 5.52 27.34
CA LYS A 60 -16.13 6.69 26.95
C LYS A 60 -17.14 6.29 25.88
N ASP A 61 -18.35 6.84 25.97
CA ASP A 61 -19.37 6.65 24.94
C ASP A 61 -18.96 7.39 23.64
N PRO A 62 -18.79 6.71 22.49
CA PRO A 62 -18.54 7.36 21.21
C PRO A 62 -19.56 8.44 20.87
N MET A 63 -20.81 8.31 21.33
CA MET A 63 -21.87 9.30 21.08
C MET A 63 -21.65 10.62 21.84
N SER A 64 -20.76 10.66 22.82
CA SER A 64 -20.41 11.90 23.53
C SER A 64 -19.49 12.83 22.72
N PHE A 65 -18.92 12.36 21.61
CA PHE A 65 -17.99 13.15 20.77
C PHE A 65 -18.80 14.14 19.96
N THR A 66 -18.69 15.45 20.19
CA THR A 66 -19.57 16.48 19.59
C THR A 66 -18.99 17.16 18.36
N ARG A 67 -17.70 16.96 18.11
CA ARG A 67 -16.95 17.50 16.96
C ARG A 67 -15.90 16.50 16.48
N ILE A 68 -15.46 16.65 15.23
CA ILE A 68 -14.43 15.78 14.63
C ILE A 68 -13.12 15.80 15.43
N ASP A 69 -12.74 16.93 16.00
CA ASP A 69 -11.50 17.05 16.80
C ASP A 69 -11.50 16.16 18.05
N ASP A 70 -12.67 15.80 18.58
CA ASP A 70 -12.74 14.93 19.76
C ASP A 70 -12.16 13.53 19.46
N PHE A 71 -12.15 13.12 18.19
CA PHE A 71 -11.61 11.83 17.74
C PHE A 71 -10.09 11.75 17.78
N ILE A 72 -9.37 12.89 17.88
CA ILE A 72 -7.90 12.92 17.91
C ILE A 72 -7.36 12.01 19.03
N ALA A 73 -8.01 12.00 20.19
CA ALA A 73 -7.61 11.21 21.35
C ALA A 73 -7.74 9.68 21.17
N VAL A 74 -8.43 9.22 20.14
CA VAL A 74 -8.64 7.80 19.83
C VAL A 74 -8.04 7.38 18.48
N LEU A 75 -7.27 8.28 17.84
CA LEU A 75 -6.45 7.92 16.69
C LEU A 75 -5.19 7.20 17.15
N PHE A 76 -4.74 6.24 16.35
CA PHE A 76 -3.45 5.60 16.60
C PHE A 76 -2.29 6.55 16.26
N GLU A 77 -1.24 6.47 17.07
CA GLU A 77 0.07 7.05 16.74
C GLU A 77 0.65 6.41 15.48
N GLU A 78 1.51 7.16 14.77
CA GLU A 78 2.03 6.76 13.45
C GLU A 78 2.80 5.42 13.44
N ASP A 79 3.37 5.04 14.59
CA ASP A 79 4.20 3.86 14.76
C ASP A 79 3.45 2.67 15.37
N ILE A 80 2.12 2.73 15.56
CA ILE A 80 1.38 1.61 16.16
C ILE A 80 1.59 0.30 15.40
N TYR A 81 1.63 0.35 14.06
CA TYR A 81 1.85 -0.82 13.21
C TYR A 81 3.32 -1.23 13.11
N LYS A 82 4.20 -0.58 13.88
CA LYS A 82 5.62 -0.95 14.11
C LYS A 82 5.89 -1.30 15.58
N SER A 83 4.85 -1.36 16.43
CA SER A 83 4.99 -1.53 17.87
C SER A 83 5.27 -2.97 18.34
N TYR A 84 5.40 -3.91 17.40
CA TYR A 84 5.83 -5.27 17.70
C TYR A 84 7.27 -5.28 18.23
N ASP A 85 7.61 -6.27 19.04
CA ASP A 85 9.00 -6.47 19.45
C ASP A 85 9.81 -7.02 18.25
N PRO A 86 10.85 -6.32 17.77
CA PRO A 86 11.65 -6.79 16.65
C PRO A 86 12.29 -8.17 16.88
N THR A 87 12.53 -8.55 18.14
CA THR A 87 13.11 -9.86 18.50
C THR A 87 12.21 -11.02 18.07
N TRP A 88 10.88 -10.83 18.01
CA TRP A 88 9.97 -11.88 17.56
C TRP A 88 10.20 -12.28 16.10
N ILE A 89 10.68 -11.36 15.27
CA ILE A 89 11.04 -11.68 13.89
C ILE A 89 12.37 -12.42 13.85
N ASP A 90 13.36 -11.94 14.61
CA ASP A 90 14.69 -12.56 14.66
C ASP A 90 14.64 -13.99 15.23
N ASP A 91 13.75 -14.26 16.18
CA ASP A 91 13.56 -15.55 16.85
C ASP A 91 12.50 -16.44 16.17
N GLY A 92 11.85 -15.97 15.09
CA GLY A 92 10.81 -16.72 14.38
C GLY A 92 9.51 -16.93 15.18
N GLU A 93 9.25 -16.09 16.18
CA GLU A 93 8.07 -16.16 17.06
C GLU A 93 6.83 -15.54 16.39
N PHE A 94 6.44 -16.07 15.21
CA PHE A 94 5.33 -15.54 14.43
C PHE A 94 3.97 -15.63 15.14
N ASP A 95 3.80 -16.54 16.09
CA ASP A 95 2.61 -16.57 16.94
C ASP A 95 2.45 -15.28 17.78
N LYS A 96 3.57 -14.69 18.24
CA LYS A 96 3.54 -13.40 18.95
C LYS A 96 3.22 -12.25 17.99
N MET A 97 3.79 -12.26 16.79
CA MET A 97 3.45 -11.30 15.72
C MET A 97 1.97 -11.35 15.38
N THR A 98 1.38 -12.55 15.22
CA THR A 98 -0.05 -12.74 14.94
C THR A 98 -0.91 -12.19 16.07
N ARG A 99 -0.60 -12.51 17.34
CA ARG A 99 -1.33 -11.97 18.51
C ARG A 99 -1.23 -10.45 18.63
N TRP A 100 -0.08 -9.88 18.31
CA TRP A 100 0.08 -8.43 18.27
C TRP A 100 -0.81 -7.80 17.20
N LEU A 101 -0.80 -8.37 15.99
CA LEU A 101 -1.59 -7.87 14.87
C LEU A 101 -3.10 -8.01 15.12
N ASP A 102 -3.53 -9.10 15.77
CA ASP A 102 -4.92 -9.38 16.17
C ASP A 102 -5.51 -8.22 17.00
N ARG A 103 -4.71 -7.69 17.94
CA ARG A 103 -5.11 -6.54 18.79
C ARG A 103 -5.33 -5.24 18.01
N LEU A 104 -4.81 -5.15 16.78
CA LEU A 104 -4.88 -4.00 15.89
C LEU A 104 -5.82 -4.21 14.69
N SER A 105 -6.50 -5.35 14.63
CA SER A 105 -7.31 -5.77 13.49
C SER A 105 -8.79 -5.87 13.86
N THR A 106 -9.67 -5.69 12.87
CA THR A 106 -11.10 -6.03 13.03
C THR A 106 -11.37 -7.52 12.76
N HIS A 107 -10.39 -8.25 12.24
CA HIS A 107 -10.47 -9.67 11.92
C HIS A 107 -9.90 -10.49 13.08
N ASP A 108 -10.59 -11.59 13.42
CA ASP A 108 -10.12 -12.58 14.39
C ASP A 108 -8.99 -13.41 13.77
N LEU A 109 -7.77 -13.23 14.30
CA LEU A 109 -6.57 -13.96 13.91
C LEU A 109 -6.20 -15.05 14.92
N SER A 110 -7.02 -15.28 15.96
CA SER A 110 -6.72 -16.24 17.04
C SER A 110 -6.60 -17.69 16.57
N ARG A 111 -7.16 -18.00 15.40
CA ARG A 111 -7.17 -19.32 14.78
C ARG A 111 -6.08 -19.51 13.72
N VAL A 112 -5.29 -18.48 13.43
CA VAL A 112 -4.21 -18.58 12.45
C VAL A 112 -3.06 -19.35 13.09
N GLU A 113 -2.74 -20.49 12.51
CA GLU A 113 -1.61 -21.31 12.97
C GLU A 113 -0.33 -20.77 12.33
N THR A 114 0.68 -20.40 13.12
CA THR A 114 1.94 -19.84 12.59
C THR A 114 3.20 -20.54 13.09
N HIS A 115 3.05 -21.69 13.77
CA HIS A 115 4.15 -22.46 14.38
C HIS A 115 5.17 -23.02 13.38
N ASP A 116 4.79 -23.22 12.13
CA ASP A 116 5.62 -23.72 11.02
C ASP A 116 6.07 -22.62 10.06
N CYS A 117 5.74 -21.35 10.34
CA CYS A 117 6.28 -20.23 9.59
C CYS A 117 7.76 -20.07 9.93
N ASP A 118 8.62 -20.10 8.91
CA ASP A 118 10.08 -19.91 9.04
C ASP A 118 10.55 -18.51 8.57
N SER A 119 9.62 -17.68 8.12
CA SER A 119 9.88 -16.41 7.46
C SER A 119 8.67 -15.47 7.54
N LEU A 120 8.90 -14.16 7.45
CA LEU A 120 7.82 -13.16 7.30
C LEU A 120 7.05 -13.39 6.01
N THR A 121 7.72 -13.84 4.95
CA THR A 121 7.05 -14.24 3.71
C THR A 121 6.04 -15.38 3.95
N ALA A 122 6.43 -16.42 4.68
CA ALA A 122 5.52 -17.51 5.06
C ALA A 122 4.39 -17.02 5.97
N TRP A 123 4.70 -16.17 6.95
CA TRP A 123 3.72 -15.57 7.85
C TRP A 123 2.67 -14.70 7.13
N CYS A 124 3.09 -13.81 6.24
CA CYS A 124 2.17 -12.99 5.44
C CYS A 124 1.27 -13.87 4.56
N ARG A 125 1.82 -14.90 3.93
CA ARG A 125 1.05 -15.86 3.11
C ARG A 125 0.03 -16.61 3.96
N ARG A 126 0.42 -17.07 5.16
CA ARG A 126 -0.43 -17.79 6.11
C ARG A 126 -1.65 -16.96 6.54
N LEU A 127 -1.46 -15.67 6.79
CA LEU A 127 -2.54 -14.74 7.13
C LEU A 127 -3.54 -14.55 5.98
N ASP A 128 -3.06 -14.45 4.74
CA ASP A 128 -3.95 -14.37 3.57
C ASP A 128 -4.72 -15.68 3.38
N GLU A 129 -4.04 -16.83 3.45
CA GLU A 129 -4.63 -18.15 3.24
C GLU A 129 -5.67 -18.54 4.31
N GLN A 130 -5.40 -18.27 5.60
CA GLN A 130 -6.26 -18.74 6.71
C GLN A 130 -7.26 -17.69 7.19
N ALA A 131 -6.98 -16.40 7.04
CA ALA A 131 -7.83 -15.32 7.53
C ALA A 131 -8.36 -14.37 6.43
N GLY A 132 -7.92 -14.54 5.17
CA GLY A 132 -8.29 -13.63 4.08
C GLY A 132 -7.74 -12.21 4.27
N ILE A 133 -6.61 -12.09 4.97
CA ILE A 133 -5.98 -10.81 5.30
C ILE A 133 -4.63 -10.69 4.60
N PHE A 134 -4.56 -9.77 3.65
CA PHE A 134 -3.32 -9.45 2.97
C PHE A 134 -2.53 -8.41 3.77
N ILE A 135 -1.28 -8.74 4.10
CA ILE A 135 -0.41 -7.81 4.83
C ILE A 135 0.25 -6.84 3.85
N CYS A 136 0.10 -5.55 4.13
CA CYS A 136 0.83 -4.48 3.45
C CYS A 136 1.86 -3.87 4.39
N HIS A 137 3.14 -3.90 4.01
CA HIS A 137 4.21 -3.26 4.72
C HIS A 137 4.69 -1.95 4.09
N SER A 138 5.33 -1.12 4.92
CA SER A 138 5.98 0.13 4.48
C SER A 138 7.26 -0.14 3.68
N SER A 139 7.90 0.90 3.15
CA SER A 139 9.16 0.77 2.39
C SER A 139 10.38 0.41 3.25
N GLY A 140 10.26 0.41 4.57
CA GLY A 140 11.33 -0.02 5.47
C GLY A 140 12.58 0.85 5.48
N THR A 141 12.49 2.15 5.20
CA THR A 141 13.66 3.04 5.10
C THR A 141 14.53 3.09 6.36
N SER A 142 13.96 2.80 7.54
CA SER A 142 14.67 2.74 8.83
C SER A 142 15.18 1.34 9.20
N GLY A 143 14.86 0.30 8.42
CA GLY A 143 15.09 -1.10 8.75
C GLY A 143 13.99 -1.77 9.58
N THR A 144 12.97 -1.03 10.00
CA THR A 144 11.76 -1.54 10.65
C THR A 144 10.57 -1.35 9.71
N LEU A 145 9.78 -2.41 9.53
CA LEU A 145 8.56 -2.35 8.73
C LEU A 145 7.37 -2.00 9.62
N SER A 146 6.38 -1.34 9.03
CA SER A 146 5.02 -1.42 9.58
C SER A 146 4.31 -2.58 8.89
N PHE A 147 3.43 -3.30 9.58
CA PHE A 147 2.59 -4.34 8.98
C PHE A 147 1.13 -3.97 9.16
N VAL A 148 0.45 -3.63 8.07
CA VAL A 148 -0.94 -3.18 8.08
C VAL A 148 -1.83 -4.28 7.48
N PRO A 149 -2.80 -4.82 8.22
CA PRO A 149 -3.71 -5.82 7.70
C PRO A 149 -4.71 -5.18 6.74
N ARG A 150 -4.96 -5.83 5.60
CA ARG A 150 -5.94 -5.40 4.59
C ARG A 150 -6.91 -6.53 4.29
N SER A 151 -8.19 -6.26 4.49
CA SER A 151 -9.27 -7.12 4.02
C SER A 151 -9.42 -7.03 2.50
N GLN A 152 -10.21 -7.93 1.89
CA GLN A 152 -10.58 -7.80 0.49
C GLN A 152 -11.22 -6.43 0.19
N ARG A 153 -12.10 -5.95 1.07
CA ARG A 153 -12.77 -4.64 0.88
C ARG A 153 -11.77 -3.49 0.86
N ASP A 154 -10.72 -3.54 1.68
CA ASP A 154 -9.66 -2.52 1.67
C ASP A 154 -8.86 -2.54 0.37
N ARG A 155 -8.57 -3.75 -0.15
CA ARG A 155 -7.93 -3.92 -1.46
C ARG A 155 -8.81 -3.34 -2.57
N ASP A 156 -10.11 -3.64 -2.55
CA ASP A 156 -11.06 -3.12 -3.53
C ASP A 156 -11.14 -1.59 -3.51
N LEU A 157 -11.19 -0.97 -2.32
CA LEU A 157 -11.17 0.48 -2.16
C LEU A 157 -9.91 1.12 -2.75
N ALA A 158 -8.75 0.49 -2.54
CA ALA A 158 -7.48 1.00 -3.08
C ALA A 158 -7.47 0.96 -4.62
N VAL A 159 -8.01 -0.10 -5.22
CA VAL A 159 -8.16 -0.23 -6.68
C VAL A 159 -9.15 0.80 -7.21
N ASP A 160 -10.32 0.92 -6.58
CA ASP A 160 -11.37 1.88 -6.97
C ASP A 160 -10.85 3.32 -6.91
N HIS A 161 -10.08 3.65 -5.87
CA HIS A 161 -9.44 4.96 -5.76
C HIS A 161 -8.56 5.27 -6.98
N VAL A 162 -7.76 4.31 -7.48
CA VAL A 162 -6.94 4.52 -8.68
C VAL A 162 -7.82 4.76 -9.91
N VAL A 163 -8.89 4.00 -10.08
CA VAL A 163 -9.82 4.15 -11.20
C VAL A 163 -10.52 5.51 -11.18
N TRP A 164 -11.03 5.92 -10.02
CA TRP A 164 -11.75 7.19 -9.87
C TRP A 164 -10.82 8.40 -9.97
N TYR A 165 -9.66 8.36 -9.31
CA TYR A 165 -8.66 9.44 -9.37
C TYR A 165 -8.13 9.66 -10.79
N SER A 166 -8.04 8.61 -11.60
CA SER A 166 -7.55 8.69 -12.97
C SER A 166 -8.65 8.97 -14.00
N HIS A 167 -9.93 9.04 -13.60
CA HIS A 167 -11.03 9.37 -14.51
C HIS A 167 -10.76 10.69 -15.27
N PRO A 168 -11.03 10.78 -16.60
CA PRO A 168 -11.73 9.80 -17.44
C PRO A 168 -10.85 8.73 -18.09
N LEU A 169 -9.58 8.58 -17.70
CA LEU A 169 -8.66 7.59 -18.29
C LEU A 169 -9.17 6.17 -18.10
N PHE A 170 -9.40 5.78 -16.83
CA PHE A 170 -10.10 4.54 -16.52
C PHE A 170 -11.62 4.81 -16.43
N LYS A 171 -12.39 3.88 -16.96
CA LYS A 171 -13.85 3.83 -16.89
C LYS A 171 -14.25 2.80 -15.81
N PRO A 172 -14.98 3.20 -14.76
CA PRO A 172 -15.30 2.33 -13.62
C PRO A 172 -16.34 1.24 -13.93
N ASN A 173 -17.08 1.36 -15.03
CA ASN A 173 -18.19 0.46 -15.34
C ASN A 173 -17.88 -0.53 -16.47
N GLN A 174 -16.61 -0.63 -16.89
CA GLN A 174 -16.19 -1.52 -17.98
C GLN A 174 -14.71 -1.89 -17.87
N ARG A 175 -14.30 -2.90 -18.65
CA ARG A 175 -12.87 -3.17 -18.91
C ARG A 175 -12.26 -2.02 -19.73
N ASN A 176 -11.00 -1.73 -19.46
CA ASN A 176 -10.24 -0.62 -20.02
C ASN A 176 -9.07 -1.15 -20.84
N ASP A 177 -8.91 -0.63 -22.07
CA ASP A 177 -7.69 -0.81 -22.87
C ASP A 177 -6.66 0.29 -22.55
N VAL A 178 -6.36 0.46 -21.26
CA VAL A 178 -5.28 1.32 -20.78
C VAL A 178 -4.32 0.42 -20.02
N THR A 179 -3.05 0.47 -20.36
CA THR A 179 -2.02 -0.31 -19.65
C THR A 179 -1.43 0.54 -18.53
N TYR A 180 -1.38 -0.03 -17.33
CA TYR A 180 -0.79 0.60 -16.15
C TYR A 180 0.68 0.22 -16.10
N PHE A 181 1.54 1.23 -15.98
CA PHE A 181 2.99 1.09 -15.93
C PHE A 181 3.53 1.59 -14.60
N CYS A 182 4.42 0.81 -13.98
CA CYS A 182 5.17 1.27 -12.81
C CYS A 182 6.57 0.66 -12.77
N MET A 183 7.51 1.37 -12.17
CA MET A 183 8.87 0.90 -11.95
C MET A 183 9.05 0.35 -10.53
N GLN A 184 8.19 -0.59 -10.15
CA GLN A 184 8.26 -1.31 -8.89
C GLN A 184 8.16 -2.81 -9.13
N ALA A 185 8.53 -3.62 -8.14
CA ALA A 185 8.32 -5.06 -8.20
C ALA A 185 6.84 -5.41 -8.36
N ARG A 186 6.53 -6.34 -9.28
CA ARG A 186 5.17 -6.82 -9.55
C ARG A 186 4.62 -7.58 -8.36
N ARG A 187 5.48 -8.32 -7.64
CA ARG A 187 5.13 -9.11 -6.46
C ARG A 187 5.88 -8.59 -5.22
N GLN A 188 5.14 -8.29 -4.17
CA GLN A 188 5.61 -7.74 -2.90
C GLN A 188 4.43 -7.63 -1.92
N TYR A 189 4.70 -7.60 -0.63
CA TYR A 189 3.66 -7.36 0.38
C TYR A 189 3.46 -5.86 0.62
N ARG A 190 3.27 -5.05 -0.43
CA ARG A 190 2.97 -3.61 -0.35
C ARG A 190 1.64 -3.31 -1.01
N ILE A 191 1.01 -2.18 -0.64
CA ILE A 191 -0.32 -1.78 -1.15
C ILE A 191 -0.43 -1.74 -2.68
N THR A 192 0.69 -1.56 -3.35
CA THR A 192 0.77 -1.56 -4.81
C THR A 192 0.46 -2.92 -5.42
N GLN A 193 0.82 -4.05 -4.79
CA GLN A 193 0.47 -5.37 -5.33
C GLN A 193 -1.07 -5.58 -5.38
N PRO A 194 -1.85 -5.38 -4.29
CA PRO A 194 -3.31 -5.42 -4.35
C PRO A 194 -3.92 -4.51 -5.40
N ILE A 195 -3.34 -3.33 -5.63
CA ILE A 195 -3.77 -2.42 -6.70
C ILE A 195 -3.55 -3.07 -8.07
N TYR A 196 -2.38 -3.67 -8.31
CA TYR A 196 -2.09 -4.34 -9.59
C TYR A 196 -3.03 -5.51 -9.82
N ASP A 197 -3.14 -6.40 -8.83
CA ASP A 197 -3.97 -7.60 -8.92
C ASP A 197 -5.44 -7.22 -9.17
N GLY A 198 -5.97 -6.23 -8.44
CA GLY A 198 -7.35 -5.78 -8.62
C GLY A 198 -7.60 -5.00 -9.92
N LEU A 199 -6.62 -4.24 -10.43
CA LEU A 199 -6.73 -3.60 -11.75
C LEU A 199 -6.81 -4.65 -12.86
N GLU A 200 -5.93 -5.66 -12.83
CA GLU A 200 -5.92 -6.78 -13.79
C GLU A 200 -7.20 -7.61 -13.68
N GLU A 201 -7.65 -7.92 -12.47
CA GLU A 201 -8.83 -8.74 -12.24
C GLU A 201 -10.13 -8.02 -12.62
N ARG A 202 -10.27 -6.72 -12.35
CA ARG A 202 -11.55 -6.01 -12.44
C ARG A 202 -11.65 -5.06 -13.63
N PHE A 203 -10.57 -4.38 -13.99
CA PHE A 203 -10.64 -3.17 -14.82
C PHE A 203 -9.82 -3.18 -16.10
N GLN A 204 -8.77 -4.00 -16.23
CA GLN A 204 -7.87 -3.96 -17.39
C GLN A 204 -8.04 -5.17 -18.30
N ILE A 205 -7.74 -4.95 -19.58
CA ILE A 205 -7.62 -6.02 -20.58
C ILE A 205 -6.19 -6.58 -20.58
N ASN A 206 -5.19 -5.71 -20.41
CA ASN A 206 -3.78 -6.06 -20.39
C ASN A 206 -3.26 -6.10 -18.94
N PRO A 207 -2.23 -6.93 -18.65
CA PRO A 207 -1.61 -6.96 -17.34
C PRO A 207 -0.92 -5.63 -16.98
N VAL A 208 -0.68 -5.40 -15.70
CA VAL A 208 0.16 -4.32 -15.22
C VAL A 208 1.61 -4.57 -15.64
N GLU A 209 2.24 -3.55 -16.20
CA GLU A 209 3.62 -3.58 -16.65
C GLU A 209 4.56 -3.04 -15.55
N ALA A 210 5.06 -3.96 -14.74
CA ALA A 210 5.93 -3.73 -13.59
C ALA A 210 7.29 -4.45 -13.74
N LEU A 211 8.22 -4.23 -12.80
CA LEU A 211 9.44 -5.06 -12.73
C LEU A 211 9.06 -6.47 -12.30
N THR A 212 9.54 -7.49 -13.00
CA THR A 212 9.05 -8.88 -12.86
C THR A 212 9.48 -9.59 -11.56
N ASP A 213 10.26 -8.93 -10.71
CA ASP A 213 10.81 -9.48 -9.48
C ASP A 213 9.75 -9.66 -8.37
N PHE A 214 10.07 -10.56 -7.45
CA PHE A 214 9.43 -10.63 -6.14
C PHE A 214 10.38 -10.02 -5.10
N LEU A 215 9.88 -9.08 -4.29
CA LEU A 215 10.62 -8.51 -3.17
C LEU A 215 9.90 -8.85 -1.85
N SER A 216 10.55 -9.67 -1.02
CA SER A 216 10.04 -10.16 0.25
C SER A 216 10.08 -9.08 1.36
N PRO A 217 9.31 -9.21 2.45
CA PRO A 217 9.47 -8.32 3.62
C PRO A 217 10.90 -8.31 4.16
N GLU A 218 11.56 -9.47 4.18
CA GLU A 218 12.95 -9.64 4.61
C GLU A 218 13.93 -8.84 3.73
N PHE A 219 13.69 -8.80 2.42
CA PHE A 219 14.45 -7.96 1.49
C PHE A 219 14.36 -6.48 1.91
N PHE A 220 13.17 -5.99 2.24
CA PHE A 220 12.98 -4.58 2.64
C PHE A 220 13.61 -4.26 3.99
N ILE A 221 13.51 -5.16 4.98
CA ILE A 221 14.21 -5.03 6.27
C ILE A 221 15.71 -4.95 6.04
N THR A 222 16.25 -5.88 5.24
CA THR A 222 17.68 -5.96 4.94
C THR A 222 18.18 -4.71 4.23
N GLN A 223 17.48 -4.28 3.18
CA GLN A 223 17.81 -3.05 2.46
C GLN A 223 17.79 -1.82 3.38
N GLY A 224 16.79 -1.71 4.25
CA GLY A 224 16.69 -0.62 5.23
C GLY A 224 17.84 -0.61 6.23
N LYS A 225 18.13 -1.77 6.85
CA LYS A 225 19.23 -1.94 7.82
C LYS A 225 20.59 -1.65 7.18
N LEU A 226 20.84 -2.11 5.96
CA LEU A 226 22.09 -1.83 5.21
C LEU A 226 22.24 -0.34 4.90
N ARG A 227 21.17 0.34 4.44
CA ARG A 227 21.20 1.79 4.17
C ARG A 227 21.50 2.59 5.44
N LYS A 228 20.81 2.26 6.54
CA LYS A 228 21.04 2.92 7.84
C LYS A 228 22.47 2.72 8.33
N ALA A 229 23.00 1.49 8.21
CA ALA A 229 24.36 1.18 8.60
C ALA A 229 25.40 1.94 7.74
N ALA A 230 25.17 2.06 6.43
CA ALA A 230 26.02 2.85 5.55
C ALA A 230 26.02 4.34 5.94
N SER A 231 24.85 4.93 6.21
CA SER A 231 24.77 6.34 6.63
C SER A 231 25.38 6.62 8.00
N ALA A 232 25.38 5.63 8.90
CA ALA A 232 25.89 5.75 10.27
C ALA A 232 27.35 5.26 10.43
N GLY A 233 27.96 4.71 9.38
CA GLY A 233 29.31 4.13 9.46
C GLY A 233 29.39 2.83 10.29
N THR A 234 28.29 2.09 10.45
CA THR A 234 28.16 0.90 11.32
C THR A 234 27.99 -0.40 10.54
N MET A 235 28.51 -0.49 9.32
CA MET A 235 28.32 -1.64 8.42
C MET A 235 28.78 -2.96 9.05
N ASP A 236 29.99 -3.00 9.63
CA ASP A 236 30.54 -4.22 10.24
C ASP A 236 29.69 -4.74 11.40
N GLU A 237 29.12 -3.84 12.20
CA GLU A 237 28.23 -4.21 13.29
C GLU A 237 26.90 -4.75 12.76
N CYS A 238 26.33 -4.08 11.75
CA CYS A 238 25.08 -4.49 11.10
C CYS A 238 25.18 -5.91 10.56
N LEU A 239 26.26 -6.22 9.84
CA LEU A 239 26.53 -7.53 9.25
C LEU A 239 26.75 -8.63 10.30
N LYS A 240 27.31 -8.30 11.47
CA LYS A 240 27.57 -9.28 12.54
C LYS A 240 26.36 -9.58 13.41
N ARG A 241 25.47 -8.61 13.62
CA ARG A 241 24.39 -8.72 14.63
C ARG A 241 23.01 -9.04 14.07
N ASN A 242 22.77 -8.83 12.78
CA ASN A 242 21.43 -9.00 12.20
C ASN A 242 21.35 -10.27 11.36
N LEU A 243 20.66 -11.30 11.88
CA LEU A 243 20.50 -12.59 11.20
C LEU A 243 19.79 -12.45 9.86
N ILE A 244 18.73 -11.64 9.80
CA ILE A 244 18.00 -11.35 8.55
C ILE A 244 18.93 -10.71 7.50
N VAL A 245 19.80 -9.78 7.92
CA VAL A 245 20.76 -9.15 7.00
C VAL A 245 21.76 -10.19 6.51
N ALA A 246 22.28 -11.04 7.40
CA ALA A 246 23.21 -12.10 7.01
C ALA A 246 22.58 -13.07 5.99
N ALA A 247 21.29 -13.40 6.15
CA ALA A 247 20.57 -14.32 5.27
C ALA A 247 20.18 -13.70 3.91
N HIS A 248 19.85 -12.41 3.86
CA HIS A 248 19.26 -11.77 2.67
C HIS A 248 20.15 -10.71 1.98
N ARG A 249 21.37 -10.44 2.48
CA ARG A 249 22.26 -9.43 1.86
C ARG A 249 22.56 -9.71 0.39
N GLU A 250 22.81 -10.97 0.03
CA GLU A 250 23.18 -11.37 -1.33
C GLU A 250 22.01 -11.15 -2.29
N GLU A 251 20.78 -11.34 -1.80
CA GLU A 251 19.55 -11.03 -2.54
C GLU A 251 19.46 -9.52 -2.83
N VAL A 252 19.71 -8.68 -1.83
CA VAL A 252 19.71 -7.21 -1.97
C VAL A 252 20.80 -6.75 -2.93
N GLU A 253 22.03 -7.25 -2.79
CA GLU A 253 23.16 -6.91 -3.65
C GLU A 253 22.90 -7.31 -5.10
N ARG A 254 22.44 -8.54 -5.33
CA ARG A 254 22.09 -9.03 -6.66
C ARG A 254 20.99 -8.19 -7.31
N TYR A 255 19.95 -7.84 -6.56
CA TYR A 255 18.89 -6.97 -7.07
C TYR A 255 19.43 -5.58 -7.45
N GLN A 256 20.27 -4.97 -6.60
CA GLN A 256 20.86 -3.66 -6.88
C GLN A 256 21.75 -3.68 -8.14
N GLN A 257 22.57 -4.73 -8.31
CA GLN A 257 23.40 -4.92 -9.49
C GLN A 257 22.56 -5.14 -10.76
N ASN A 258 21.44 -5.87 -10.66
CA ASN A 258 20.55 -6.17 -11.79
C ASN A 258 19.56 -5.04 -12.11
N LEU A 259 19.31 -4.11 -11.18
CA LEU A 259 18.30 -3.06 -11.33
C LEU A 259 18.46 -2.23 -12.62
N PRO A 260 19.66 -1.79 -13.05
CA PRO A 260 19.82 -1.08 -14.32
C PRO A 260 19.38 -1.92 -15.53
N HIS A 261 19.62 -3.23 -15.51
CA HIS A 261 19.20 -4.14 -16.57
C HIS A 261 17.68 -4.35 -16.58
N LEU A 262 17.05 -4.49 -15.40
CA LEU A 262 15.60 -4.56 -15.27
C LEU A 262 14.92 -3.29 -15.82
N ILE A 263 15.46 -2.11 -15.48
CA ILE A 263 14.96 -0.83 -15.98
C ILE A 263 15.13 -0.72 -17.50
N LYS A 264 16.26 -1.14 -18.04
CA LYS A 264 16.51 -1.15 -19.48
C LYS A 264 15.48 -2.04 -20.20
N ARG A 265 15.32 -3.29 -19.77
CA ARG A 265 14.37 -4.24 -20.36
C ARG A 265 12.93 -3.74 -20.28
N TRP A 266 12.53 -3.18 -19.14
CA TRP A 266 11.21 -2.61 -18.95
C TRP A 266 10.97 -1.40 -19.88
N THR A 267 11.98 -0.54 -20.06
CA THR A 267 11.93 0.59 -21.01
C THR A 267 11.88 0.14 -22.47
N GLU A 268 12.61 -0.91 -22.84
CA GLU A 268 12.58 -1.49 -24.19
C GLU A 268 11.19 -2.06 -24.51
N ASN A 269 10.58 -2.79 -23.57
CA ASN A 269 9.21 -3.29 -23.68
C ASN A 269 8.19 -2.17 -23.94
N LEU A 270 8.32 -1.05 -23.24
CA LEU A 270 7.49 0.14 -23.44
C LEU A 270 7.53 0.67 -24.88
N ILE A 271 8.71 0.68 -25.49
CA ILE A 271 8.90 1.21 -26.85
C ILE A 271 8.41 0.20 -27.88
N GLU A 272 8.74 -1.08 -27.70
CA GLU A 272 8.43 -2.13 -28.66
C GLU A 272 6.92 -2.42 -28.73
N ASN A 273 6.25 -2.50 -27.58
CA ASN A 273 4.89 -3.03 -27.49
C ASN A 273 3.81 -1.98 -27.20
N TYR A 274 4.20 -0.78 -26.75
CA TYR A 274 3.26 0.23 -26.25
C TYR A 274 3.38 1.61 -26.90
N ARG A 275 4.21 1.74 -27.94
CA ARG A 275 4.34 3.00 -28.67
C ARG A 275 3.01 3.42 -29.29
N GLY A 276 2.65 4.69 -29.10
CA GLY A 276 1.40 5.27 -29.57
C GLY A 276 0.14 4.78 -28.84
N ARG A 277 0.25 3.85 -27.87
CA ARG A 277 -0.88 3.42 -27.04
C ARG A 277 -1.11 4.41 -25.90
N GLN A 278 -2.33 4.41 -25.37
CA GLN A 278 -2.67 5.16 -24.17
C GLN A 278 -2.15 4.41 -22.93
N ILE A 279 -1.38 5.10 -22.10
CA ILE A 279 -0.80 4.52 -20.88
C ILE A 279 -1.15 5.32 -19.63
N PHE A 280 -1.12 4.65 -18.48
CA PHE A 280 -1.04 5.28 -17.16
C PHE A 280 0.28 4.91 -16.51
N PHE A 281 1.22 5.84 -16.42
CA PHE A 281 2.44 5.66 -15.66
C PHE A 281 2.27 6.16 -14.23
N GLN A 282 2.58 5.34 -13.23
CA GLN A 282 2.68 5.74 -11.84
C GLN A 282 4.07 5.40 -11.28
N GLY A 283 4.78 6.41 -10.79
CA GLY A 283 6.16 6.25 -10.34
C GLY A 283 6.75 7.53 -9.75
N SER A 284 8.01 7.48 -9.32
CA SER A 284 8.70 8.66 -8.84
C SER A 284 9.25 9.53 -9.96
N PHE A 285 9.47 10.83 -9.68
CA PHE A 285 9.97 11.77 -10.68
C PHE A 285 11.33 11.34 -11.27
N ASP A 286 12.26 10.85 -10.44
CA ASP A 286 13.57 10.38 -10.90
C ASP A 286 13.44 9.23 -11.93
N LYS A 287 12.43 8.38 -11.76
CA LYS A 287 12.14 7.27 -12.66
C LYS A 287 11.54 7.75 -13.97
N ALA A 288 10.56 8.66 -13.91
CA ALA A 288 10.04 9.30 -15.12
C ALA A 288 11.13 10.03 -15.91
N TRP A 289 12.04 10.71 -15.22
CA TRP A 289 13.19 11.37 -15.83
C TRP A 289 14.16 10.37 -16.49
N GLN A 290 14.48 9.26 -15.82
CA GLN A 290 15.33 8.20 -16.40
C GLN A 290 14.72 7.64 -17.70
N ILE A 291 13.41 7.39 -17.75
CA ILE A 291 12.71 6.94 -18.96
C ILE A 291 12.88 7.98 -20.08
N THR A 292 12.69 9.25 -19.76
CA THR A 292 12.78 10.36 -20.73
C THR A 292 14.20 10.45 -21.32
N GLN A 293 15.23 10.29 -20.49
CA GLN A 293 16.62 10.25 -20.93
C GLN A 293 16.91 9.05 -21.85
N LEU A 294 16.36 7.87 -21.54
CA LEU A 294 16.49 6.68 -22.38
C LEU A 294 15.81 6.88 -23.74
N PHE A 295 14.59 7.42 -23.77
CA PHE A 295 13.89 7.74 -25.01
C PHE A 295 14.65 8.74 -25.88
N SER A 296 15.19 9.79 -25.26
CA SER A 296 16.03 10.77 -25.94
C SER A 296 17.26 10.14 -26.60
N LYS A 297 17.99 9.27 -25.87
CA LYS A 297 19.15 8.52 -26.41
C LYS A 297 18.78 7.61 -27.57
N MET A 298 17.55 7.09 -27.59
CA MET A 298 17.03 6.23 -28.65
C MET A 298 16.38 7.02 -29.80
N GLY A 299 16.35 8.35 -29.74
CA GLY A 299 15.69 9.19 -30.73
C GLY A 299 14.16 9.05 -30.74
N VAL A 300 13.57 8.55 -29.65
CA VAL A 300 12.13 8.34 -29.53
C VAL A 300 11.47 9.65 -29.11
N THR A 301 10.58 10.14 -29.97
CA THR A 301 9.67 11.26 -29.69
C THR A 301 8.22 10.77 -29.81
N CYS A 302 7.30 11.48 -29.14
CA CYS A 302 5.87 11.15 -29.11
C CYS A 302 5.61 9.66 -28.81
N ALA A 303 6.25 9.14 -27.75
CA ALA A 303 6.24 7.71 -27.45
C ALA A 303 4.84 7.15 -27.19
N PHE A 304 3.92 7.94 -26.65
CA PHE A 304 2.58 7.49 -26.23
C PHE A 304 1.47 8.38 -26.79
N ALA A 305 0.23 7.91 -26.70
CA ALA A 305 -0.95 8.70 -27.08
C ALA A 305 -1.05 9.99 -26.22
N PRO A 306 -1.55 11.12 -26.77
CA PRO A 306 -1.69 12.39 -26.05
C PRO A 306 -2.50 12.32 -24.76
N GLU A 307 -3.42 11.35 -24.67
CA GLU A 307 -4.31 11.13 -23.53
C GLU A 307 -3.66 10.29 -22.42
N SER A 308 -2.39 9.92 -22.58
CA SER A 308 -1.62 9.21 -21.55
C SER A 308 -1.42 10.09 -20.32
N ARG A 309 -1.33 9.47 -19.14
CA ARG A 309 -1.16 10.17 -17.86
C ARG A 309 0.06 9.68 -17.11
N PHE A 310 0.78 10.62 -16.51
CA PHE A 310 1.91 10.36 -15.62
C PHE A 310 1.52 10.87 -14.23
N SER A 311 1.27 9.93 -13.30
CA SER A 311 1.05 10.20 -11.89
C SER A 311 2.38 10.07 -11.17
N LEU A 312 3.02 11.21 -10.92
CA LEU A 312 4.34 11.27 -10.31
C LEU A 312 4.23 11.57 -8.83
N PHE A 313 4.98 10.83 -8.01
CA PHE A 313 5.08 11.06 -6.58
C PHE A 313 6.53 11.21 -6.13
N GLY A 314 6.72 11.79 -4.96
CA GLY A 314 8.05 12.10 -4.46
C GLY A 314 8.68 13.31 -5.14
N GLY A 315 9.88 13.58 -4.67
CA GLY A 315 10.66 14.80 -4.82
C GLY A 315 11.72 14.72 -3.73
N VAL A 316 12.94 15.12 -4.03
CA VAL A 316 14.09 14.92 -3.15
C VAL A 316 13.78 15.50 -1.77
N LYS A 317 13.69 14.64 -0.73
CA LYS A 317 13.61 15.11 0.67
C LYS A 317 14.86 15.91 1.03
N ASP A 318 15.96 15.61 0.34
CA ASP A 318 17.24 16.29 0.45
C ASP A 318 17.49 16.96 -0.90
N GLY A 319 17.11 18.23 -1.05
CA GLY A 319 17.19 19.01 -2.29
C GLY A 319 18.59 19.04 -2.91
N SER A 320 18.92 17.99 -3.67
CA SER A 320 20.15 17.82 -4.44
C SER A 320 19.83 17.47 -5.88
#